data_AF-A0A2V7LFV6-F1
#
_entry.id   AF-A0A2V7LFV6-F1
#
_cell.length_a   1.000
_cell.length_b   1.000
_cell.length_c   1.000
_cell.angle_alpha   90.00
_cell.angle_beta   90.00
_cell.angle_gamma   90.00
#
_symmetry.space_group_name_H-M   'P 1'
#
loop_
_entity.id
_entity.type
_entity.pdbx_description
1 polymer ?
#
loop_
_entity_poly.entity_id
_entity_poly.type
_entity_poly.pdbx_seq_one_letter_code
_entity_poly.pdbx_strand_id
1 'polypeptide(L)'
;MELSRADRRLTTERRGPTDRRRVVTVVVEERRSGVERRAPPERRAPESAGEHIRNALQLLTNVAESGTLDEESLRDLDAAMFRLRFALDRLEARG
;
A
#
# COMPACT_ATOMS: atom_id res chain seq x y z
N MET A 1 -61.61 -13.42 -11.04
CA MET A 1 -60.22 -13.88 -10.80
C MET A 1 -59.46 -13.66 -12.09
N GLU A 2 -58.23 -13.16 -11.98
CA GLU A 2 -57.30 -12.69 -13.03
C GLU A 2 -57.08 -11.16 -13.11
N LEU A 3 -55.88 -10.79 -12.62
CA LEU A 3 -54.90 -9.79 -13.06
C LEU A 3 -55.34 -8.42 -13.62
N SER A 4 -55.00 -7.35 -12.88
CA SER A 4 -54.67 -6.03 -13.45
C SER A 4 -53.89 -5.21 -12.42
N ARG A 5 -52.61 -4.91 -12.65
CA ARG A 5 -52.04 -3.87 -13.54
C ARG A 5 -51.69 -2.61 -12.74
N ALA A 6 -50.44 -2.21 -12.95
CA ALA A 6 -49.99 -0.83 -13.05
C ALA A 6 -49.97 -0.03 -11.73
N ASP A 7 -48.78 0.33 -11.25
CA ASP A 7 -48.10 1.57 -11.65
C ASP A 7 -48.81 2.80 -11.06
N ARG A 8 -48.15 3.40 -10.06
CA ARG A 8 -48.07 4.85 -9.82
C ARG A 8 -47.27 5.07 -8.53
N ARG A 9 -45.99 5.46 -8.60
CA ARG A 9 -45.55 6.85 -8.79
C ARG A 9 -46.26 7.76 -7.78
N LEU A 10 -45.56 8.13 -6.71
CA LEU A 10 -44.79 9.38 -6.59
C LEU A 10 -45.63 10.46 -5.92
N THR A 11 -44.98 11.12 -4.97
CA THR A 11 -45.29 12.47 -4.48
C THR A 11 -46.62 12.59 -3.74
N THR A 12 -46.66 13.16 -2.54
CA THR A 12 -46.69 14.62 -2.42
C THR A 12 -46.65 14.99 -0.94
N GLU A 13 -45.78 15.96 -0.63
CA GLU A 13 -45.98 17.15 0.21
C GLU A 13 -47.02 17.07 1.36
N ARG A 14 -46.86 17.67 2.55
CA ARG A 14 -46.45 19.05 2.83
C ARG A 14 -46.65 19.32 4.33
N ARG A 15 -45.86 20.28 4.86
CA ARG A 15 -46.10 21.18 6.02
C ARG A 15 -45.69 20.72 7.44
N GLY A 16 -44.66 21.40 7.97
CA GLY A 16 -44.33 21.55 9.41
C GLY A 16 -45.25 22.57 10.10
N PRO A 17 -44.81 23.45 11.03
CA PRO A 17 -43.52 23.59 11.74
C PRO A 17 -43.69 23.80 13.28
N THR A 18 -42.68 23.49 14.12
CA THR A 18 -42.27 24.24 15.34
C THR A 18 -41.11 23.49 16.00
N ASP A 19 -39.91 24.04 15.90
CA ASP A 19 -39.24 24.73 17.01
C ASP A 19 -38.63 23.77 18.04
N ARG A 20 -37.29 23.63 17.95
CA ARG A 20 -36.39 23.74 19.11
C ARG A 20 -34.93 23.77 18.64
N ARG A 21 -34.43 25.01 18.60
CA ARG A 21 -33.05 25.41 18.96
C ARG A 21 -31.88 24.69 18.27
N ARG A 22 -31.44 25.31 17.17
CA ARG A 22 -30.05 25.28 16.69
C ARG A 22 -29.14 25.99 17.71
N VAL A 23 -28.14 25.29 18.22
CA VAL A 23 -26.92 25.93 18.73
C VAL A 23 -25.86 25.72 17.66
N VAL A 24 -25.63 26.74 16.84
CA VAL A 24 -24.51 26.81 15.90
C VAL A 24 -23.34 27.36 16.69
N THR A 25 -22.37 26.51 17.01
CA THR A 25 -21.10 26.97 17.55
C THR A 25 -20.30 27.56 16.38
N VAL A 26 -20.19 28.89 16.35
CA VAL A 26 -19.31 29.60 15.42
C VAL A 26 -17.87 29.30 15.85
N VAL A 27 -17.23 28.33 15.20
CA VAL A 27 -15.78 28.17 15.31
C VAL A 27 -15.17 29.29 14.46
N VAL A 28 -14.65 30.30 15.12
CA VAL A 28 -13.89 31.38 14.49
C VAL A 28 -12.66 30.74 13.85
N GLU A 29 -12.58 30.82 12.51
CA GLU A 29 -11.38 30.45 11.75
C GLU A 29 -10.22 31.35 12.18
N GLU A 30 -9.34 30.84 13.04
CA GLU A 30 -8.03 31.44 13.24
C GLU A 30 -7.08 30.90 12.16
N ARG A 31 -6.96 31.65 11.06
CA ARG A 31 -5.98 31.40 9.99
C ARG A 31 -4.56 31.55 10.52
N ARG A 32 -4.00 30.48 11.10
CA ARG A 32 -2.56 30.38 11.35
C ARG A 32 -1.88 29.79 10.13
N SER A 33 -1.20 30.66 9.39
CA SER A 33 -0.27 30.35 8.31
C SER A 33 0.92 29.55 8.86
N GLY A 34 0.74 28.25 9.07
CA GLY A 34 1.81 27.30 9.31
C GLY A 34 2.15 26.58 8.02
N VAL A 35 2.82 27.26 7.10
CA VAL A 35 3.46 26.66 5.92
C VAL A 35 4.70 25.88 6.39
N GLU A 36 4.51 24.91 7.26
CA GLU A 36 5.47 23.83 7.46
C GLU A 36 4.92 22.64 6.71
N ARG A 37 5.31 22.64 5.44
CA ARG A 37 5.25 21.50 4.54
C ARG A 37 5.69 20.29 5.38
N ARG A 38 4.73 19.44 5.76
CA ARG A 38 5.04 18.02 5.87
C ARG A 38 5.54 17.67 4.48
N ALA A 39 6.86 17.71 4.30
CA ALA A 39 7.49 17.06 3.18
C ALA A 39 6.81 15.69 3.13
N PRO A 40 6.20 15.30 1.99
CA PRO A 40 5.84 13.91 1.82
C PRO A 40 7.09 13.12 2.24
N PRO A 41 6.99 12.11 3.13
CA PRO A 41 8.15 11.26 3.36
C PRO A 41 8.60 10.89 1.95
N GLU A 42 9.82 11.28 1.59
CA GLU A 42 10.38 11.03 0.27
C GLU A 42 9.99 9.60 -0.01
N ARG A 43 9.07 9.42 -0.97
CA ARG A 43 8.62 8.10 -1.35
C ARG A 43 9.87 7.49 -1.94
N ARG A 44 10.71 6.87 -1.10
CA ARG A 44 11.72 5.93 -1.53
C ARG A 44 10.94 5.06 -2.47
N ALA A 45 11.24 5.15 -3.76
CA ALA A 45 10.63 4.28 -4.73
C ALA A 45 10.75 2.88 -4.12
N PRO A 46 9.65 2.10 -4.06
CA PRO A 46 9.74 0.75 -3.51
C PRO A 46 10.91 0.07 -4.23
N GLU A 47 11.88 -0.44 -3.45
CA GLU A 47 13.04 -1.14 -3.99
C GLU A 47 12.54 -2.13 -5.03
N SER A 48 13.12 -2.07 -6.22
CA SER A 48 12.73 -2.99 -7.28
C SER A 48 13.01 -4.41 -6.83
N ALA A 49 12.24 -5.38 -7.31
CA ALA A 49 12.49 -6.79 -7.01
C ALA A 49 13.95 -7.19 -7.36
N GLY A 50 14.55 -6.56 -8.38
CA GLY A 50 15.95 -6.78 -8.73
C GLY A 50 16.93 -6.26 -7.67
N GLU A 51 16.69 -5.05 -7.13
CA GLU A 51 17.49 -4.51 -6.03
C GLU A 51 17.37 -5.35 -4.76
N HIS A 52 16.17 -5.81 -4.42
CA HIS A 52 15.97 -6.74 -3.31
C HIS A 52 16.75 -8.05 -3.49
N ILE A 53 16.76 -8.63 -4.71
CA ILE A 53 17.54 -9.85 -4.98
C ILE A 53 19.05 -9.58 -4.88
N ARG A 54 19.55 -8.43 -5.35
CA ARG A 54 20.96 -8.05 -5.20
C ARG A 54 21.35 -7.88 -3.73
N ASN A 55 20.52 -7.21 -2.94
CA ASN A 55 20.72 -7.04 -1.50
C ASN A 55 20.74 -8.40 -0.79
N ALA A 56 19.82 -9.30 -1.14
CA ALA A 56 19.81 -10.66 -0.59
C ALA A 56 21.09 -11.43 -0.94
N LEU A 57 21.53 -11.40 -2.20
CA LEU A 57 22.77 -12.04 -2.63
C LEU A 57 23.98 -11.53 -1.84
N GLN A 58 24.08 -10.23 -1.58
CA GLN A 58 25.16 -9.66 -0.77
C GLN A 58 25.15 -10.18 0.67
N LEU A 59 23.97 -10.27 1.30
CA LEU A 59 23.85 -10.85 2.65
C LEU A 59 24.25 -12.33 2.67
N LEU A 60 23.85 -13.10 1.65
CA LEU A 60 24.20 -14.52 1.53
C LEU A 60 25.70 -14.73 1.32
N THR A 61 26.38 -13.84 0.59
CA THR A 61 27.85 -13.84 0.49
C THR A 61 28.50 -13.66 1.86
N ASN A 62 28.04 -12.70 2.67
CA ASN A 62 28.56 -12.51 4.02
C ASN A 62 28.37 -13.76 4.90
N VAL A 63 27.24 -14.47 4.72
CA VAL A 63 26.97 -15.72 5.43
C VAL A 63 27.94 -16.82 4.98
N ALA A 64 28.17 -16.97 3.67
CA ALA A 64 29.15 -17.93 3.15
C ALA A 64 30.57 -17.65 3.67
N GLU A 65 30.96 -16.37 3.73
CA GLU A 65 32.28 -15.94 4.21
C GLU A 65 32.45 -16.04 5.73
N SER A 66 31.35 -16.14 6.49
CA SER A 66 31.40 -16.23 7.96
C SER A 66 32.09 -17.50 8.48
N GLY A 67 32.21 -18.54 7.65
CA GLY A 67 32.78 -19.84 8.04
C GLY A 67 31.95 -20.60 9.08
N THR A 68 30.70 -20.20 9.31
CA THR A 68 29.80 -20.81 10.31
C THR A 68 29.01 -22.01 9.78
N LEU A 69 28.95 -22.17 8.46
CA LEU A 69 28.22 -23.23 7.78
C LEU A 69 29.11 -24.46 7.58
N ASP A 70 28.51 -25.63 7.71
CA ASP A 70 29.12 -26.89 7.30
C ASP A 70 29.09 -27.06 5.76
N GLU A 71 29.79 -28.08 5.27
CA GLU A 71 29.93 -28.30 3.82
C GLU A 71 28.60 -28.56 3.11
N GLU A 72 27.66 -29.26 3.76
CA GLU A 72 26.33 -29.52 3.21
C GLU A 72 25.53 -28.22 3.09
N SER A 73 25.49 -27.40 4.14
CA SER A 73 24.79 -26.12 4.12
C SER A 73 25.44 -25.12 3.16
N LEU A 74 26.77 -25.15 2.99
CA LEU A 74 27.47 -24.35 2.00
C LEU A 74 27.05 -24.71 0.56
N ARG A 75 26.93 -26.01 0.25
CA ARG A 75 26.45 -26.45 -1.07
C ARG A 75 25.01 -26.03 -1.33
N ASP A 76 24.14 -26.13 -0.32
CA ASP A 76 22.76 -25.66 -0.43
C ASP A 76 22.68 -24.15 -0.60
N LEU A 77 23.53 -23.40 0.11
CA LEU A 77 23.66 -21.95 -0.04
C LEU A 77 24.12 -21.56 -1.45
N ASP A 78 25.13 -22.23 -2.00
CA ASP A 78 25.59 -22.03 -3.38
C ASP A 78 24.46 -22.29 -4.39
N ALA A 79 23.70 -23.37 -4.21
CA ALA A 79 22.55 -23.67 -5.06
C ALA A 79 21.45 -22.61 -4.95
N ALA A 80 21.21 -22.06 -3.76
CA ALA A 80 20.26 -20.97 -3.55
C ALA A 80 20.73 -19.67 -4.22
N MET A 81 22.00 -19.29 -4.04
CA MET A 81 22.59 -18.11 -4.68
C MET A 81 22.56 -18.21 -6.20
N PHE A 82 22.85 -19.39 -6.76
CA PHE A 82 22.76 -19.63 -8.21
C PHE A 82 21.33 -19.40 -8.74
N ARG A 83 20.31 -19.93 -8.06
CA ARG A 83 18.90 -19.74 -8.44
C ARG A 83 18.47 -18.28 -8.36
N LEU A 84 18.92 -17.56 -7.33
CA LEU A 84 18.64 -16.12 -7.17
C LEU A 84 19.29 -15.30 -8.27
N ARG A 85 20.54 -15.60 -8.64
CA ARG A 85 21.23 -14.92 -9.74
C ARG A 85 20.50 -15.15 -11.07
N PHE A 86 20.09 -16.39 -11.34
CA PHE A 86 19.28 -16.70 -12.51
C PHE A 86 17.94 -15.96 -12.54
N ALA A 87 17.26 -15.86 -11.39
CA ALA A 87 16.01 -15.11 -11.27
C ALA A 87 16.21 -13.61 -11.52
N LEU A 88 17.33 -13.05 -11.03
CA LEU A 88 17.72 -11.66 -11.28
C LEU A 88 17.95 -11.44 -12.79
N ASP A 89 18.74 -12.27 -13.44
CA ASP A 89 19.03 -12.16 -14.87
C ASP A 89 17.73 -12.21 -15.70
N ARG A 90 16.79 -13.10 -15.31
CA ARG A 90 15.46 -13.22 -15.93
C ARG A 90 14.59 -11.98 -15.72
N LEU A 91 14.72 -11.31 -14.57
CA LEU A 91 13.97 -10.10 -14.25
C LEU A 91 14.52 -8.90 -15.01
N GLU A 92 15.84 -8.77 -15.05
CA GLU A 92 16.55 -7.72 -15.79
C GLU A 92 16.34 -7.83 -17.30
N ALA A 93 16.19 -9.04 -17.85
CA ALA A 93 15.86 -9.25 -19.26
C ALA A 93 14.41 -8.88 -19.63
N ARG A 94 13.53 -8.64 -18.65
CA ARG A 94 12.09 -8.33 -18.85
C ARG A 94 11.72 -6.88 -18.57
N GLY A 95 12.55 -6.15 -17.81
CA GLY A 95 12.38 -4.73 -17.51
C GLY A 95 12.98 -3.86 -18.60
#